data_AF-A0A4Y1RFP2-F1
#
_entry.id   AF-A0A4Y1RFP2-F1
#
_cell.length_a   1.000
_cell.length_b   1.000
_cell.length_c   1.000
_cell.angle_alpha   90.00
_cell.angle_beta   90.00
_cell.angle_gamma   90.00
#
_symmetry.space_group_name_H-M   'P 1'
#
loop_
_entity.id
_entity.type
_entity.pdbx_description
1 polymer ?
#
loop_
_entity_poly.entity_id
_entity_poly.type
_entity_poly.pdbx_seq_one_letter_code
_entity_poly.pdbx_strand_id
1 'polypeptide(L)'
;MKDQSDMHISHANQTMGTQTVAKIPVVDFSNEDCLKPGTSSWLSISKSICHALEELGCFVAILPGKVSPELHNTFFGTLGELFDFPTEIKVQSSFEKPYPSGYITANAANEGLGIGYATDPEDTRRFTHHFWPEGHDSFREGADLYAKMMEELDQVVTRMVFENYGVEKYHDDHIQSIVHTYRFNQYKEFDKTGIDEGIPAHTDKTFSTTLYQNHVKGLEIYSKDNE
;
A
#
# COMPACT_ATOMS: atom_id res chain seq x y z
N MET A 1 31.10 -27.34 41.46
CA MET A 1 32.46 -26.91 41.06
C MET A 1 32.25 -26.11 39.78
N LYS A 2 32.11 -24.78 39.85
CA LYS A 2 33.20 -23.78 39.92
C LYS A 2 34.28 -24.05 38.87
N ASP A 3 34.23 -23.29 37.79
CA ASP A 3 35.31 -22.34 37.50
C ASP A 3 34.77 -21.07 36.82
N GLN A 4 35.13 -19.91 37.39
CA GLN A 4 35.21 -18.58 36.78
C GLN A 4 36.56 -18.54 36.01
N SER A 5 36.91 -17.69 35.06
CA SER A 5 36.75 -16.24 34.79
C SER A 5 37.17 -16.03 33.30
N ASP A 6 36.94 -14.94 32.56
CA ASP A 6 37.21 -13.54 32.86
C ASP A 6 36.44 -12.60 31.93
N MET A 7 36.16 -11.43 32.51
CA MET A 7 35.52 -10.26 31.95
C MET A 7 36.60 -9.28 31.45
N HIS A 8 36.51 -8.82 30.20
CA HIS A 8 37.23 -7.65 29.73
C HIS A 8 36.22 -6.54 29.42
N ILE A 9 36.20 -5.53 30.30
CA ILE A 9 35.49 -4.27 30.11
C ILE A 9 36.41 -3.36 29.29
N SER A 10 36.05 -3.06 28.04
CA SER A 10 36.47 -1.82 27.41
C SER A 10 35.35 -0.81 27.55
N HIS A 11 35.56 0.20 28.39
CA HIS A 11 34.68 1.36 28.48
C HIS A 11 34.72 2.14 27.16
N ALA A 12 33.68 1.98 26.34
CA ALA A 12 33.20 3.04 25.48
C ALA A 12 31.85 3.48 26.06
N ASN A 13 31.81 4.66 26.68
CA ASN A 13 30.56 5.37 26.91
C ASN A 13 29.98 5.74 25.55
N GLN A 14 29.29 4.81 24.90
CA GLN A 14 28.21 5.17 24.00
C GLN A 14 26.98 5.29 24.88
N THR A 15 26.56 6.53 25.11
CA THR A 15 25.16 6.83 25.37
C THR A 15 24.35 6.06 24.34
N MET A 16 23.82 4.89 24.72
CA MET A 16 22.67 4.30 24.03
C MET A 16 21.55 5.30 24.27
N GLY A 17 21.42 6.25 23.35
CA GLY A 17 20.13 6.87 23.11
C GLY A 17 19.17 5.72 22.93
N THR A 18 18.13 5.70 23.75
CA THR A 18 16.98 4.85 23.51
C THR A 18 16.39 5.29 22.18
N GLN A 19 16.88 4.71 21.08
CA GLN A 19 16.27 4.87 19.77
C GLN A 19 14.86 4.30 19.90
N THR A 20 13.93 5.22 20.05
CA THR A 20 12.52 4.93 19.96
C THR A 20 12.30 4.68 18.49
N VAL A 21 12.09 3.41 18.11
CA VAL A 21 11.64 3.05 16.76
C VAL A 21 10.50 4.01 16.41
N ALA A 22 10.73 4.84 15.38
CA ALA A 22 9.77 5.85 14.98
C ALA A 22 8.45 5.16 14.65
N LYS A 23 7.40 5.42 15.43
CA LYS A 23 6.09 4.86 15.15
C LYS A 23 5.50 5.58 13.95
N ILE A 24 5.00 4.81 12.98
CA ILE A 24 4.27 5.36 11.84
C ILE A 24 3.09 6.19 12.38
N PRO A 25 2.96 7.48 12.00
CA PRO A 25 1.84 8.31 12.41
C PRO A 25 0.51 7.71 12.00
N VAL A 26 -0.49 7.83 12.86
CA VAL A 26 -1.85 7.32 12.60
C VAL A 26 -2.78 8.50 12.43
N VAL A 27 -3.55 8.51 11.35
CA VAL A 27 -4.55 9.52 11.03
C VAL A 27 -5.92 8.87 10.97
N ASP A 28 -6.84 9.38 11.78
CA ASP A 28 -8.17 8.81 11.93
C ASP A 28 -9.22 9.61 11.15
N PHE A 29 -9.82 8.98 10.14
CA PHE A 29 -10.89 9.54 9.31
C PHE A 29 -12.29 9.14 9.81
N SER A 30 -12.43 8.67 11.05
CA SER A 30 -13.73 8.36 11.68
C SER A 30 -14.69 9.54 11.71
N ASN A 31 -14.17 10.76 11.80
CA ASN A 31 -14.99 11.96 11.73
C ASN A 31 -15.20 12.35 10.25
N GLU A 32 -16.45 12.35 9.79
CA GLU A 32 -16.77 12.72 8.41
C GLU A 32 -16.33 14.15 8.03
N ASP A 33 -16.21 15.05 9.00
CA ASP A 33 -15.71 16.41 8.75
C ASP A 33 -14.24 16.42 8.33
N CYS A 34 -13.46 15.36 8.65
CA CYS A 34 -12.11 15.17 8.13
C CYS A 34 -12.08 15.10 6.59
N LEU A 35 -13.17 14.69 5.95
CA LEU A 35 -13.27 14.58 4.49
C LEU A 35 -13.86 15.83 3.82
N LYS A 36 -14.21 16.86 4.60
CA LYS A 36 -14.89 18.07 4.10
C LYS A 36 -13.92 19.26 4.07
N PRO A 37 -13.52 19.76 2.89
CA PRO A 37 -12.63 20.91 2.77
C PRO A 37 -13.11 22.13 3.56
N GLY A 38 -12.18 22.79 4.25
CA GLY A 38 -12.43 24.01 5.02
C GLY A 38 -12.98 23.83 6.43
N THR A 39 -13.29 22.60 6.88
CA THR A 39 -13.63 22.36 8.29
C THR A 39 -12.38 22.42 9.18
N SER A 40 -12.58 22.59 10.49
CA SER A 40 -11.45 22.52 11.45
C SER A 40 -10.81 21.13 11.48
N SER A 41 -11.61 20.07 11.32
CA SER A 41 -11.13 18.68 11.25
C SER A 41 -10.24 18.48 10.03
N TRP A 42 -10.69 18.90 8.84
CA TRP A 42 -9.90 18.88 7.60
C TRP A 42 -8.56 19.59 7.75
N LEU A 43 -8.57 20.83 8.25
CA LEU A 43 -7.34 21.62 8.44
C LEU A 43 -6.39 20.97 9.45
N SER A 44 -6.93 20.34 10.50
CA SER A 44 -6.12 19.63 11.49
C SER A 44 -5.46 18.40 10.88
N ILE A 45 -6.22 17.55 10.20
CA ILE A 45 -5.67 16.31 9.65
C ILE A 45 -4.77 16.56 8.44
N SER A 46 -5.06 17.59 7.62
CA SER A 46 -4.18 18.02 6.52
C SER A 46 -2.77 18.33 7.03
N LYS A 47 -2.67 19.13 8.11
CA LYS A 47 -1.38 19.42 8.76
C LYS A 47 -0.69 18.17 9.29
N SER A 48 -1.45 17.27 9.94
CA SER A 48 -0.91 16.01 10.46
C SER A 48 -0.39 15.10 9.35
N ILE A 49 -1.12 14.97 8.25
CA ILE A 49 -0.74 14.19 7.07
C ILE A 49 0.51 14.77 6.43
N CYS A 50 0.53 16.08 6.13
CA CYS A 50 1.69 16.71 5.51
C CYS A 50 2.94 16.57 6.40
N HIS A 51 2.80 16.77 7.70
CA HIS A 51 3.90 16.56 8.63
C HIS A 51 4.40 15.10 8.64
N ALA A 52 3.49 14.11 8.63
CA ALA A 52 3.87 12.71 8.56
C ALA A 52 4.59 12.35 7.25
N LEU A 53 4.14 12.90 6.12
CA LEU A 53 4.79 12.74 4.82
C LEU A 53 6.17 13.41 4.78
N GLU A 54 6.34 14.58 5.40
CA GLU A 54 7.64 15.27 5.50
C GLU A 54 8.63 14.55 6.44
N GLU A 55 8.12 13.92 7.51
CA GLU A 55 8.96 13.26 8.50
C GLU A 55 9.31 11.82 8.17
N LEU A 56 8.37 11.05 7.63
CA LEU A 56 8.52 9.62 7.40
C LEU A 56 8.16 9.18 5.98
N GLY A 57 7.55 10.05 5.17
CA GLY A 57 7.06 9.69 3.84
C GLY A 57 5.79 8.83 3.85
N CYS A 58 5.21 8.52 5.02
CA CYS A 58 4.02 7.69 5.13
C CYS A 58 3.23 7.94 6.43
N PHE A 59 1.99 7.44 6.45
CA PHE A 59 1.13 7.39 7.62
C PHE A 59 0.14 6.21 7.49
N VAL A 60 -0.47 5.81 8.60
CA VAL A 60 -1.58 4.84 8.61
C VAL A 60 -2.90 5.59 8.65
N ALA A 61 -3.78 5.33 7.68
CA ALA A 61 -5.14 5.85 7.67
C ALA A 61 -6.12 4.86 8.33
N ILE A 62 -6.95 5.33 9.26
CA ILE A 62 -8.08 4.58 9.80
C ILE A 62 -9.36 5.04 9.09
N LEU A 63 -10.04 4.11 8.41
CA LEU A 63 -11.22 4.38 7.59
C LEU A 63 -12.40 3.51 8.07
N PRO A 64 -13.03 3.82 9.21
CA PRO A 64 -14.08 2.98 9.74
C PRO A 64 -15.33 3.01 8.86
N GLY A 65 -15.99 1.86 8.72
CA GLY A 65 -17.28 1.76 8.03
C GLY A 65 -17.23 2.00 6.52
N LYS A 66 -16.04 2.26 5.93
CA LYS A 66 -15.90 2.44 4.48
C LYS A 66 -16.01 1.12 3.71
N VAL A 67 -15.47 0.02 4.24
CA VAL A 67 -15.67 -1.34 3.73
C VAL A 67 -16.44 -2.15 4.77
N SER A 68 -17.51 -2.84 4.38
CA SER A 68 -18.15 -3.80 5.28
C SER A 68 -17.23 -5.02 5.49
N PRO A 69 -17.19 -5.62 6.69
CA PRO A 69 -16.38 -6.81 6.93
C PRO A 69 -16.70 -7.98 5.98
N GLU A 70 -17.98 -8.12 5.60
CA GLU A 70 -18.42 -9.13 4.64
C GLU A 70 -17.80 -8.91 3.26
N LEU A 71 -17.88 -7.68 2.74
CA LEU A 71 -17.35 -7.36 1.42
C LEU A 71 -15.82 -7.42 1.38
N HIS A 72 -15.20 -7.01 2.48
CA HIS A 72 -13.77 -7.19 2.70
C HIS A 72 -13.40 -8.68 2.62
N ASN A 73 -14.01 -9.54 3.43
CA ASN A 73 -13.68 -10.95 3.47
C ASN A 73 -13.96 -11.66 2.14
N THR A 74 -15.08 -11.32 1.48
CA THR A 74 -15.41 -11.88 0.17
C THR A 74 -14.36 -11.50 -0.86
N PHE A 75 -14.05 -10.21 -1.03
CA PHE A 75 -13.06 -9.75 -2.01
C PHE A 75 -11.67 -10.32 -1.73
N PHE A 76 -11.18 -10.22 -0.50
CA PHE A 76 -9.85 -10.76 -0.15
C PHE A 76 -9.79 -12.29 -0.24
N GLY A 77 -10.91 -12.99 -0.06
CA GLY A 77 -11.03 -14.43 -0.34
C GLY A 77 -10.76 -14.76 -1.81
N THR A 78 -11.31 -13.95 -2.73
CA THR A 78 -11.09 -14.13 -4.19
C THR A 78 -9.64 -13.93 -4.62
N LEU A 79 -8.83 -13.20 -3.85
CA LEU A 79 -7.40 -13.04 -4.15
C LEU A 79 -6.63 -14.35 -4.00
N GLY A 80 -7.04 -15.23 -3.08
CA GLY A 80 -6.46 -16.57 -2.99
C GLY A 80 -6.69 -17.37 -4.27
N GLU A 81 -7.94 -17.37 -4.75
CA GLU A 81 -8.33 -18.01 -6.01
C GLU A 81 -7.56 -17.43 -7.22
N LEU A 82 -7.35 -16.10 -7.24
CA LEU A 82 -6.57 -15.43 -8.28
C LEU A 82 -5.13 -15.95 -8.34
N PHE A 83 -4.49 -16.15 -7.19
CA PHE A 83 -3.10 -16.63 -7.15
C PHE A 83 -2.96 -18.14 -7.36
N ASP A 84 -4.03 -18.91 -7.12
CA ASP A 84 -4.08 -20.37 -7.37
C ASP A 84 -4.11 -20.74 -8.86
N PHE A 85 -4.34 -19.78 -9.77
CA PHE A 85 -4.22 -20.03 -11.21
C PHE A 85 -2.80 -20.49 -11.60
N PRO A 86 -2.65 -21.33 -12.64
CA PRO A 86 -1.34 -21.72 -13.15
C PRO A 86 -0.51 -20.51 -13.60
N THR A 87 0.80 -20.57 -13.38
CA THR A 87 1.74 -19.49 -13.77
C THR A 87 1.65 -19.16 -15.25
N GLU A 88 1.40 -20.14 -16.12
CA GLU A 88 1.25 -19.96 -17.56
C GLU A 88 0.07 -19.04 -17.89
N ILE A 89 -1.05 -19.17 -17.16
CA ILE A 89 -2.23 -18.31 -17.31
C ILE A 89 -1.92 -16.92 -16.75
N LYS A 90 -1.30 -16.83 -15.59
CA LYS A 90 -0.92 -15.55 -14.97
C LYS A 90 -0.01 -14.74 -15.89
N VAL A 91 1.04 -15.32 -16.46
CA VAL A 91 1.96 -14.61 -17.37
C VAL A 91 1.25 -14.06 -18.61
N GLN A 92 0.26 -14.78 -19.14
CA GLN A 92 -0.54 -14.35 -20.30
C GLN A 92 -1.47 -13.17 -20.01
N SER A 93 -1.71 -12.80 -18.74
CA SER A 93 -2.49 -11.60 -18.37
C SER A 93 -1.74 -10.30 -18.68
N SER A 94 -0.48 -10.39 -19.12
CA SER A 94 0.35 -9.27 -19.50
C SER A 94 -0.16 -8.63 -20.79
N PHE A 95 -0.71 -7.42 -20.69
CA PHE A 95 -1.12 -6.65 -21.86
C PHE A 95 -0.20 -5.44 -22.03
N GLU A 96 0.24 -5.19 -23.26
CA GLU A 96 0.98 -3.97 -23.60
C GLU A 96 0.04 -2.75 -23.50
N LYS A 97 0.17 -2.01 -22.41
CA LYS A 97 -0.36 -0.66 -22.19
C LYS A 97 0.78 0.19 -21.58
N PRO A 98 0.71 1.53 -21.62
CA PRO A 98 1.72 2.39 -20.97
C PRO A 98 1.86 2.12 -19.46
N TYR A 99 0.86 1.47 -18.84
CA TYR A 99 0.89 0.98 -17.47
C TYR A 99 0.73 -0.54 -17.46
N PRO A 100 1.66 -1.29 -16.84
CA PRO A 100 1.66 -2.74 -16.87
C PRO A 100 0.42 -3.30 -16.16
N SER A 101 -0.37 -4.08 -16.90
CA SER A 101 -1.39 -4.97 -16.35
C SER A 101 -0.89 -6.40 -16.46
N GLY A 102 -1.28 -7.26 -15.54
CA GLY A 102 -0.97 -8.68 -15.53
C GLY A 102 0.13 -9.07 -14.57
N TYR A 103 0.91 -10.11 -14.92
CA TYR A 103 1.89 -10.71 -14.03
C TYR A 103 3.14 -9.84 -13.83
N ILE A 104 3.45 -9.54 -12.57
CA ILE A 104 4.54 -8.66 -12.14
C ILE A 104 5.28 -9.35 -11.00
N THR A 105 6.53 -9.74 -11.22
CA THR A 105 7.38 -10.35 -10.19
C THR A 105 8.61 -9.48 -9.93
N ALA A 106 8.93 -9.26 -8.66
CA ALA A 106 10.17 -8.59 -8.26
C ALA A 106 11.34 -9.59 -8.14
N ASN A 107 11.06 -10.78 -7.61
CA ASN A 107 12.03 -11.86 -7.38
C ASN A 107 11.30 -13.20 -7.19
N ALA A 108 12.04 -14.28 -6.91
CA ALA A 108 11.47 -15.62 -6.73
C ALA A 108 10.53 -15.78 -5.51
N ALA A 109 10.56 -14.85 -4.55
CA ALA A 109 9.75 -14.85 -3.33
C ALA A 109 8.46 -14.02 -3.47
N ASN A 110 8.36 -13.14 -4.47
CA ASN A 110 7.19 -12.30 -4.75
C ASN A 110 6.53 -12.66 -6.08
N GLU A 111 5.23 -12.94 -6.00
CA GLU A 111 4.34 -13.02 -7.13
C GLU A 111 3.35 -11.86 -7.06
N GLY A 112 3.18 -11.14 -8.17
CA GLY A 112 2.28 -10.00 -8.24
C GLY A 112 1.41 -10.05 -9.48
N LEU A 113 0.20 -9.51 -9.34
CA LEU A 113 -0.76 -9.35 -10.43
C LEU A 113 -1.32 -7.94 -10.39
N GLY A 114 -1.28 -7.25 -11.54
CA GLY A 114 -1.65 -5.86 -11.65
C GLY A 114 -2.83 -5.59 -12.57
N ILE A 115 -3.63 -4.58 -12.23
CA ILE A 115 -4.65 -4.00 -13.12
C ILE A 115 -4.20 -2.57 -13.41
N GLY A 116 -3.86 -2.29 -14.67
CA GLY A 116 -3.63 -0.92 -15.13
C GLY A 116 -4.97 -0.24 -15.39
N TYR A 117 -5.06 1.08 -15.14
CA TYR A 117 -6.32 1.84 -15.24
C TYR A 117 -7.42 1.24 -14.36
N ALA A 118 -7.08 0.92 -13.11
CA ALA A 118 -7.94 0.10 -12.25
C ALA A 118 -9.23 0.79 -11.78
N THR A 119 -9.40 2.08 -12.07
CA THR A 119 -10.66 2.83 -11.88
C THR A 119 -11.57 2.77 -13.10
N ASP A 120 -11.11 2.22 -14.23
CA ASP A 120 -11.94 1.91 -15.40
C ASP A 120 -12.55 0.50 -15.26
N PRO A 121 -13.88 0.36 -15.14
CA PRO A 121 -14.55 -0.93 -15.04
C PRO A 121 -14.28 -1.86 -16.24
N GLU A 122 -13.93 -1.30 -17.41
CA GLU A 122 -13.54 -2.10 -18.58
C GLU A 122 -12.24 -2.87 -18.33
N ASP A 123 -11.26 -2.24 -17.68
CA ASP A 123 -9.98 -2.86 -17.38
C ASP A 123 -10.12 -3.91 -16.28
N THR A 124 -10.92 -3.67 -15.25
CA THR A 124 -11.29 -4.69 -14.26
C THR A 124 -12.02 -5.87 -14.93
N ARG A 125 -12.96 -5.61 -15.84
CA ARG A 125 -13.70 -6.66 -16.56
C ARG A 125 -12.77 -7.49 -17.44
N ARG A 126 -11.87 -6.84 -18.18
CA ARG A 126 -10.89 -7.53 -19.04
C ARG A 126 -9.95 -8.40 -18.22
N PHE A 127 -9.44 -7.88 -17.10
CA PHE A 127 -8.62 -8.66 -16.17
C PHE A 127 -9.40 -9.85 -15.62
N THR A 128 -10.64 -9.63 -15.17
CA THR A 128 -11.50 -10.71 -14.64
C THR A 128 -11.76 -11.79 -15.69
N HIS A 129 -12.09 -11.40 -16.92
CA HIS A 129 -12.38 -12.35 -18.02
C HIS A 129 -11.17 -13.20 -18.40
N HIS A 130 -9.95 -12.68 -18.23
CA HIS A 130 -8.71 -13.44 -18.46
C HIS A 130 -8.60 -14.66 -17.54
N PHE A 131 -8.94 -14.49 -16.25
CA PHE A 131 -8.86 -15.57 -15.26
C PHE A 131 -10.15 -16.39 -15.20
N TRP A 132 -11.30 -15.72 -15.29
CA TRP A 132 -12.62 -16.34 -15.22
C TRP A 132 -13.44 -15.95 -16.46
N PRO A 133 -13.34 -16.71 -17.58
CA PRO A 133 -14.05 -16.41 -18.82
C PRO A 133 -15.59 -16.37 -18.65
N GLU A 134 -16.12 -17.19 -17.75
CA GLU A 134 -17.53 -17.26 -17.39
C GLU A 134 -17.98 -16.16 -16.40
N GLY A 135 -17.05 -15.32 -15.95
CA GLY A 135 -17.29 -14.25 -14.99
C GLY A 135 -16.96 -14.62 -13.53
N HIS A 136 -16.75 -13.58 -12.72
CA HIS A 136 -16.48 -13.70 -11.29
C HIS A 136 -16.93 -12.44 -10.55
N ASP A 137 -18.23 -12.29 -10.30
CA ASP A 137 -18.82 -11.05 -9.79
C ASP A 137 -18.23 -10.61 -8.45
N SER A 138 -17.98 -11.54 -7.53
CA SER A 138 -17.34 -11.23 -6.24
C SER A 138 -15.96 -10.57 -6.39
N PHE A 139 -15.18 -10.98 -7.39
CA PHE A 139 -13.86 -10.38 -7.64
C PHE A 139 -14.03 -9.02 -8.32
N ARG A 140 -14.83 -8.97 -9.39
CA ARG A 140 -15.07 -7.75 -10.18
C ARG A 140 -15.65 -6.62 -9.32
N GLU A 141 -16.75 -6.88 -8.63
CA GLU A 141 -17.43 -5.87 -7.81
C GLU A 141 -16.59 -5.47 -6.60
N GLY A 142 -15.86 -6.42 -6.01
CA GLY A 142 -14.90 -6.15 -4.94
C GLY A 142 -13.76 -5.25 -5.40
N ALA A 143 -13.15 -5.56 -6.55
CA ALA A 143 -12.09 -4.77 -7.16
C ALA A 143 -12.57 -3.36 -7.50
N ASP A 144 -13.73 -3.21 -8.16
CA ASP A 144 -14.30 -1.92 -8.54
C ASP A 144 -14.65 -1.05 -7.32
N LEU A 145 -15.21 -1.65 -6.25
CA LEU A 145 -15.50 -0.89 -5.04
C LEU A 145 -14.21 -0.46 -4.33
N TYR A 146 -13.28 -1.40 -4.16
CA TYR A 146 -11.99 -1.08 -3.56
C TYR A 146 -11.28 0.02 -4.37
N ALA A 147 -11.46 -0.01 -5.69
CA ALA A 147 -10.89 0.96 -6.59
C ALA A 147 -11.34 2.37 -6.27
N LYS A 148 -12.65 2.55 -6.29
CA LYS A 148 -13.31 3.81 -6.04
C LYS A 148 -12.97 4.37 -4.67
N MET A 149 -12.88 3.51 -3.66
CA MET A 149 -12.55 3.92 -2.31
C MET A 149 -11.12 4.45 -2.19
N MET A 150 -10.16 3.77 -2.80
CA MET A 150 -8.76 4.21 -2.79
C MET A 150 -8.58 5.46 -3.63
N GLU A 151 -9.30 5.59 -4.75
CA GLU A 151 -9.34 6.82 -5.56
C GLU A 151 -9.89 8.01 -4.74
N GLU A 152 -11.01 7.85 -4.04
CA GLU A 152 -11.57 8.90 -3.18
C GLU A 152 -10.58 9.34 -2.08
N LEU A 153 -9.90 8.38 -1.46
CA LEU A 153 -8.89 8.67 -0.44
C LEU A 153 -7.68 9.42 -1.04
N ASP A 154 -7.18 8.95 -2.17
CA ASP A 154 -6.05 9.55 -2.89
C ASP A 154 -6.35 10.99 -3.29
N GLN A 155 -7.54 11.26 -3.84
CA GLN A 155 -8.00 12.62 -4.17
C GLN A 155 -8.06 13.52 -2.94
N VAL A 156 -8.58 13.01 -1.81
CA VAL A 156 -8.65 13.75 -0.54
C VAL A 156 -7.26 14.10 -0.02
N VAL A 157 -6.36 13.13 0.07
CA VAL A 157 -5.00 13.32 0.56
C VAL A 157 -4.21 14.26 -0.35
N THR A 158 -4.32 14.06 -1.67
CA THR A 158 -3.70 14.93 -2.68
C THR A 158 -4.15 16.37 -2.53
N ARG A 159 -5.46 16.61 -2.35
CA ARG A 159 -5.97 17.95 -2.08
C ARG A 159 -5.38 18.56 -0.82
N MET A 160 -5.31 17.81 0.27
CA MET A 160 -4.69 18.29 1.52
C MET A 160 -3.23 18.70 1.33
N VAL A 161 -2.47 17.92 0.55
CA VAL A 161 -1.08 18.23 0.22
C VAL A 161 -0.99 19.52 -0.60
N PHE A 162 -1.82 19.67 -1.64
CA PHE A 162 -1.80 20.86 -2.50
C PHE A 162 -2.21 22.14 -1.74
N GLU A 163 -3.22 22.05 -0.88
CA GLU A 163 -3.65 23.15 -0.01
C GLU A 163 -2.56 23.52 1.01
N ASN A 164 -1.89 22.54 1.62
CA ASN A 164 -0.82 22.80 2.59
C ASN A 164 0.37 23.56 1.96
N TYR A 165 0.68 23.28 0.69
CA TYR A 165 1.76 23.96 -0.03
C TYR A 165 1.31 25.22 -0.82
N GLY A 166 0.03 25.59 -0.77
CA GLY A 166 -0.50 26.79 -1.47
C GLY A 166 -0.40 26.70 -3.00
N VAL A 167 -0.56 25.48 -3.55
CA VAL A 167 -0.45 25.18 -4.98
C VAL A 167 -1.74 24.62 -5.58
N GLU A 168 -2.88 24.93 -4.97
CA GLU A 168 -4.23 24.44 -5.29
C GLU A 168 -4.61 24.66 -6.76
N LYS A 169 -4.06 25.72 -7.39
CA LYS A 169 -4.29 26.03 -8.81
C LYS A 169 -3.85 24.90 -9.77
N TYR A 170 -3.01 23.97 -9.33
CA TYR A 170 -2.56 22.81 -10.13
C TYR A 170 -3.29 21.50 -9.75
N HIS A 171 -4.16 21.52 -8.74
CA HIS A 171 -4.80 20.32 -8.20
C HIS A 171 -5.63 19.61 -9.27
N ASP A 172 -6.53 20.34 -9.94
CA ASP A 172 -7.47 19.73 -10.88
C ASP A 172 -6.76 19.15 -12.10
N ASP A 173 -5.73 19.85 -12.61
CA ASP A 173 -4.86 19.35 -13.67
C ASP A 173 -4.12 18.07 -13.25
N HIS A 174 -3.63 18.03 -12.00
CA HIS A 174 -2.99 16.85 -11.45
C HIS A 174 -3.97 15.68 -11.36
N ILE A 175 -5.15 15.85 -10.74
CA ILE A 175 -6.17 14.79 -10.63
C ILE A 175 -6.55 14.23 -11.99
N GLN A 176 -6.73 15.08 -13.02
CA GLN A 176 -7.04 14.65 -14.38
C GLN A 176 -5.91 13.87 -15.06
N SER A 177 -4.68 14.02 -14.57
CA SER A 177 -3.50 13.31 -15.09
C SER A 177 -3.21 11.99 -14.39
N ILE A 178 -3.86 11.70 -13.25
CA ILE A 178 -3.60 10.49 -12.47
C ILE A 178 -4.11 9.27 -13.26
N VAL A 179 -3.29 8.22 -13.26
CA VAL A 179 -3.71 6.89 -13.67
C VAL A 179 -3.54 5.95 -12.48
N HIS A 180 -4.66 5.46 -11.96
CA HIS A 180 -4.65 4.48 -10.87
C HIS A 180 -4.32 3.10 -11.40
N THR A 181 -3.42 2.41 -10.69
CA THR A 181 -3.08 1.01 -10.94
C THR A 181 -3.21 0.24 -9.64
N TYR A 182 -3.68 -1.01 -9.70
CA TYR A 182 -3.64 -1.91 -8.56
C TYR A 182 -2.64 -3.00 -8.76
N ARG A 183 -2.05 -3.42 -7.65
CA ARG A 183 -1.15 -4.54 -7.58
C ARG A 183 -1.51 -5.40 -6.38
N PHE A 184 -1.89 -6.63 -6.66
CA PHE A 184 -2.01 -7.68 -5.67
C PHE A 184 -0.64 -8.33 -5.54
N ASN A 185 -0.18 -8.58 -4.30
CA ASN A 185 1.09 -9.24 -4.05
C ASN A 185 0.87 -10.45 -3.16
N GLN A 186 1.45 -11.57 -3.55
CA GLN A 186 1.62 -12.77 -2.74
C GLN A 186 3.10 -12.99 -2.49
N TYR A 187 3.42 -13.39 -1.27
CA TYR A 187 4.77 -13.71 -0.83
C TYR A 187 4.82 -15.17 -0.43
N LYS A 188 5.89 -15.86 -0.83
CA LYS A 188 6.14 -17.23 -0.39
C LYS A 188 6.50 -17.24 1.09
N GLU A 189 6.12 -18.31 1.79
CA GLU A 189 6.66 -18.57 3.12
C GLU A 189 8.17 -18.78 3.01
N PHE A 190 8.92 -18.09 3.87
CA PHE A 190 10.36 -18.24 3.92
C PHE A 190 10.72 -19.58 4.57
N ASP A 191 11.31 -20.48 3.79
CA ASP A 191 12.11 -21.57 4.36
C ASP A 191 13.40 -20.97 4.93
N LYS A 192 13.75 -21.33 6.16
CA LYS A 192 14.85 -20.76 6.99
C LYS A 192 16.27 -20.83 6.39
N THR A 193 16.40 -21.15 5.10
CA THR A 193 17.63 -21.47 4.39
C THR A 193 17.94 -20.54 3.20
N GLY A 194 17.18 -19.45 2.97
CA GLY A 194 17.35 -18.54 1.82
C GLY A 194 16.85 -17.10 2.05
N ILE A 195 16.94 -16.27 0.99
CA ILE A 195 16.67 -14.81 0.92
C ILE A 195 15.47 -14.41 1.79
N ASP A 196 15.69 -13.55 2.78
CA ASP A 196 14.71 -13.07 3.78
C ASP A 196 13.94 -11.82 3.32
N GLU A 197 13.94 -11.53 2.02
CA GLU A 197 13.41 -10.29 1.45
C GLU A 197 12.36 -10.59 0.38
N GLY A 198 11.12 -10.13 0.62
CA GLY A 198 9.99 -10.31 -0.30
C GLY A 198 10.12 -9.45 -1.55
N ILE A 199 10.28 -8.13 -1.39
CA ILE A 199 10.58 -7.20 -2.48
C ILE A 199 11.82 -6.39 -2.07
N PRO A 200 12.81 -6.21 -2.96
CA PRO A 200 13.98 -5.40 -2.68
C PRO A 200 13.65 -4.00 -2.17
N ALA A 201 14.45 -3.47 -1.25
CA ALA A 201 14.42 -2.07 -0.86
C ALA A 201 14.32 -1.12 -2.09
N HIS A 202 13.28 -0.26 -2.10
CA HIS A 202 13.02 0.68 -3.19
C HIS A 202 12.22 1.89 -2.72
N THR A 203 12.10 2.88 -3.61
CA THR A 203 11.11 3.94 -3.52
C THR A 203 10.12 3.80 -4.66
N ASP A 204 8.87 4.16 -4.38
CA ASP A 204 7.85 4.19 -5.42
C ASP A 204 8.10 5.34 -6.40
N LYS A 205 7.74 5.10 -7.67
CA LYS A 205 7.82 6.11 -8.74
C LYS A 205 6.52 6.90 -8.91
N THR A 206 5.49 6.57 -8.13
CA THR A 206 4.17 7.19 -8.14
C THR A 206 4.18 8.46 -7.29
N PHE A 207 3.15 9.30 -7.47
CA PHE A 207 2.93 10.45 -6.60
C PHE A 207 2.56 10.01 -5.17
N SER A 208 1.72 8.99 -5.07
CA SER A 208 1.22 8.40 -3.83
C SER A 208 1.02 6.89 -4.03
N THR A 209 1.05 6.14 -2.93
CA THR A 209 0.70 4.72 -2.89
C THR A 209 -0.12 4.46 -1.65
N THR A 210 -1.27 3.80 -1.80
CA THR A 210 -2.04 3.28 -0.68
C THR A 210 -1.86 1.77 -0.61
N LEU A 211 -1.40 1.29 0.54
CA LEU A 211 -1.17 -0.13 0.78
C LEU A 211 -2.18 -0.66 1.80
N TYR A 212 -2.72 -1.84 1.52
CA TYR A 212 -3.37 -2.68 2.51
C TYR A 212 -2.55 -3.96 2.70
N GLN A 213 -2.37 -4.35 3.97
CA GLN A 213 -1.70 -5.59 4.34
C GLN A 213 -2.67 -6.45 5.14
N ASN A 214 -2.61 -7.77 4.94
CA ASN A 214 -3.32 -8.71 5.78
C ASN A 214 -2.64 -8.81 7.18
N HIS A 215 -3.05 -9.79 7.98
CA HIS A 215 -2.55 -9.98 9.34
C HIS A 215 -1.07 -10.40 9.42
N VAL A 216 -0.44 -10.80 8.31
CA VAL A 216 0.98 -11.18 8.24
C VAL A 216 1.82 -9.92 8.10
N LYS A 217 2.77 -9.72 9.01
CA LYS A 217 3.66 -8.55 9.02
C LYS A 217 4.82 -8.77 8.04
N GLY A 218 5.12 -7.78 7.21
CA GLY A 218 6.28 -7.83 6.30
C GLY A 218 6.74 -6.50 5.72
N LEU A 219 5.95 -5.41 5.83
CA LEU A 219 6.41 -4.08 5.42
C LEU A 219 7.44 -3.51 6.40
N GLU A 220 8.57 -3.07 5.86
CA GLU A 220 9.60 -2.28 6.53
C GLU A 220 9.82 -0.97 5.75
N ILE A 221 10.19 0.09 6.45
CA ILE A 221 10.36 1.43 5.88
C ILE A 221 11.63 2.02 6.45
N TYR A 222 12.51 2.52 5.58
CA TYR A 222 13.68 3.26 6.01
C TYR A 222 13.28 4.58 6.64
N SER A 223 13.74 4.79 7.87
CA SER A 223 13.70 6.10 8.53
C SER A 223 14.71 7.06 7.88
N LYS A 224 14.59 8.36 8.20
CA LYS A 224 15.57 9.39 7.80
C LYS A 224 17.01 9.05 8.23
N ASP A 225 17.16 8.24 9.27
CA ASP A 225 18.43 7.83 9.84
C ASP A 225 18.98 6.52 9.21
N ASN A 226 18.35 6.03 8.13
CA ASN A 226 18.65 4.76 7.45
C ASN A 226 18.54 3.52 8.36
N GLU A 227 17.69 3.61 9.37
CA GLU A 227 17.21 2.46 10.16
C GLU A 227 15.96 1.86 9.54
#